data_AF-A0A8C4QK33-F1
#
_entry.id   AF-A0A8C4QK33-F1
#
_cell.length_a   1.000
_cell.length_b   1.000
_cell.length_c   1.000
_cell.angle_alpha   90.00
_cell.angle_beta   90.00
_cell.angle_gamma   90.00
#
_symmetry.space_group_name_H-M   'P 1'
#
loop_
_entity.id
_entity.type
_entity.pdbx_description
1 polymer ?
#
loop_
_entity_poly.entity_id
_entity_poly.type
_entity_poly.pdbx_seq_one_letter_code
_entity_poly.pdbx_strand_id
1 'polypeptide(L)'
;MLPDFVTKNGVSMGTFSKYTWLISSIQQVKQIFSTPEVSLEVARNFVETQDGTIEPFVFSGRETTVTGRGQQEIRPHGLGTFLKVGVPCNDQKHPTPFVIDWLPNILPRSQMGELRIQFEFGHQRYGHVEQELCAESRASGL
;
A
#
# COMPACT_ATOMS: atom_id res chain seq x y z
N MET A 1 22.07 -3.96 24.97
CA MET A 1 20.84 -3.89 25.79
C MET A 1 19.86 -3.02 25.03
N LEU A 2 18.74 -3.58 24.59
CA LEU A 2 17.61 -2.79 24.08
C LEU A 2 16.62 -2.58 25.24
N PRO A 3 15.92 -1.44 25.31
CA PRO A 3 15.08 -1.10 26.44
C PRO A 3 13.83 -1.98 26.51
N ASP A 4 13.47 -2.38 27.74
CA ASP A 4 12.24 -3.10 28.04
C ASP A 4 11.02 -2.18 27.87
N PHE A 5 10.03 -2.61 27.08
CA PHE A 5 8.77 -1.90 26.93
C PHE A 5 7.82 -2.27 28.07
N VAL A 6 7.51 -1.29 28.94
CA VAL A 6 6.49 -1.41 29.99
C VAL A 6 5.17 -0.84 29.46
N THR A 7 4.21 -1.69 29.09
CA THR A 7 2.83 -1.25 28.94
C THR A 7 2.24 -1.06 30.33
N LYS A 8 1.83 0.18 30.63
CA LYS A 8 1.14 0.60 31.85
C LYS A 8 -0.20 -0.15 31.95
N ASN A 9 -0.19 -1.35 32.54
CA ASN A 9 -1.25 -1.99 33.34
C ASN A 9 -0.90 -3.49 33.52
N GLY A 10 -0.28 -3.82 34.65
CA GLY A 10 -0.31 -5.16 35.26
C GLY A 10 0.59 -6.22 34.62
N VAL A 11 1.69 -6.52 35.32
CA VAL A 11 2.61 -7.66 35.16
C VAL A 11 3.68 -7.48 34.09
N SER A 12 4.92 -7.31 34.56
CA SER A 12 6.15 -7.44 33.78
C SER A 12 6.35 -8.90 33.38
N MET A 13 5.61 -9.37 32.37
CA MET A 13 5.62 -10.77 31.95
C MET A 13 6.58 -10.99 30.78
N GLY A 14 7.89 -10.93 31.04
CA GLY A 14 8.92 -11.45 30.15
C GLY A 14 9.42 -10.51 29.04
N THR A 15 10.62 -10.81 28.55
CA THR A 15 11.29 -10.11 27.45
C THR A 15 10.65 -10.53 26.13
N PHE A 16 9.68 -9.77 25.62
CA PHE A 16 9.12 -10.03 24.29
C PHE A 16 10.10 -9.52 23.23
N SER A 17 10.67 -10.44 22.44
CA SER A 17 11.42 -10.07 21.25
C SER A 17 10.46 -9.70 20.13
N LYS A 18 10.47 -8.42 19.74
CA LYS A 18 9.77 -7.93 18.56
C LYS A 18 10.72 -7.91 17.38
N TYR A 19 10.29 -8.47 16.25
CA TYR A 19 11.00 -8.40 14.98
C TYR A 19 10.29 -7.41 14.07
N THR A 20 11.02 -6.42 13.58
CA THR A 20 10.50 -5.41 12.66
C THR A 20 11.31 -5.45 11.37
N TRP A 21 10.62 -5.64 10.25
CA TRP A 21 11.20 -5.51 8.92
C TRP A 21 10.66 -4.26 8.26
N LEU A 22 11.56 -3.44 7.72
CA LEU A 22 11.25 -2.24 6.95
C LEU A 22 11.63 -2.51 5.49
N ILE A 23 10.63 -2.69 4.63
CA ILE A 23 10.83 -3.04 3.22
C ILE A 23 10.60 -1.78 2.39
N SER A 24 11.67 -1.24 1.78
CA SER A 24 11.62 -0.04 0.94
C SER A 24 11.55 -0.36 -0.56
N SER A 25 11.48 -1.64 -0.96
CA SER A 25 11.41 -2.06 -2.35
C SER A 25 10.08 -2.73 -2.67
N ILE A 26 9.33 -2.17 -3.61
CA ILE A 26 8.06 -2.72 -4.07
C ILE A 26 8.20 -4.12 -4.70
N GLN A 27 9.36 -4.42 -5.30
CA GLN A 27 9.64 -5.74 -5.87
C GLN A 27 9.78 -6.79 -4.76
N GLN A 28 10.42 -6.44 -3.64
CA GLN A 28 10.53 -7.33 -2.48
C GLN A 28 9.15 -7.59 -1.86
N VAL A 29 8.30 -6.56 -1.75
CA VAL A 29 6.91 -6.73 -1.28
C VAL A 29 6.17 -7.71 -2.19
N LYS A 30 6.24 -7.53 -3.52
CA LYS A 30 5.64 -8.48 -4.47
C LYS A 30 6.16 -9.90 -4.28
N GLN A 31 7.47 -10.09 -4.11
CA GLN A 31 8.04 -11.41 -3.93
C GLN A 31 7.58 -12.09 -2.63
N ILE A 32 7.44 -11.34 -1.54
CA ILE A 32 7.04 -11.87 -0.23
C ILE A 32 5.55 -12.26 -0.22
N PHE A 33 4.69 -11.43 -0.83
CA PHE A 33 3.23 -11.57 -0.72
C PHE A 33 2.57 -12.18 -1.96
N SER A 34 3.33 -12.59 -2.98
CA SER A 34 2.76 -13.33 -4.12
C SER A 34 2.94 -14.83 -3.93
N THR A 35 1.88 -15.58 -4.26
CA THR A 35 1.92 -17.04 -4.40
C THR A 35 1.64 -17.43 -5.86
N PRO A 36 1.91 -18.68 -6.27
CA PRO A 36 1.55 -19.18 -7.60
C PRO A 36 0.05 -19.04 -7.92
N GLU A 37 -0.80 -19.14 -6.92
CA GLU A 37 -2.26 -19.04 -7.05
C GLU A 37 -2.75 -17.59 -7.00
N VAL A 38 -2.10 -16.73 -6.20
CA VAL A 38 -2.52 -15.34 -5.98
C VAL A 38 -1.31 -14.41 -6.04
N SER A 39 -1.21 -13.66 -7.14
CA SER A 39 -0.18 -12.63 -7.29
C SER A 39 -0.60 -11.30 -6.67
N LEU A 40 0.35 -10.60 -6.03
CA LEU A 40 0.07 -9.27 -5.46
C LEU A 40 -0.08 -8.20 -6.55
N GLU A 41 -1.28 -7.64 -6.66
CA GLU A 41 -1.56 -6.44 -7.45
C GLU A 41 -1.15 -5.17 -6.67
N VAL A 42 -0.10 -4.50 -7.12
CA VAL A 42 0.42 -3.27 -6.47
C VAL A 42 -0.39 -2.03 -6.83
N ALA A 43 -1.12 -2.08 -7.94
CA ALA A 43 -2.05 -1.04 -8.34
C ALA A 43 -3.29 -1.69 -8.93
N ARG A 44 -4.46 -1.12 -8.64
CA ARG A 44 -5.74 -1.61 -9.13
C ARG A 44 -6.63 -0.43 -9.52
N ASN A 45 -7.31 -0.56 -10.65
CA ASN A 45 -8.27 0.41 -11.13
C ASN A 45 -9.69 -0.11 -10.87
N PHE A 46 -10.60 0.81 -10.67
CA PHE A 46 -12.01 0.60 -10.41
C PHE A 46 -12.85 1.57 -11.25
N VAL A 47 -14.07 1.17 -11.57
CA VAL A 47 -15.07 2.05 -12.18
C VAL A 47 -16.26 2.16 -11.24
N GLU A 48 -16.78 3.38 -11.11
CA GLU A 48 -18.04 3.63 -10.44
C GLU A 48 -19.19 3.42 -11.44
N THR A 49 -20.07 2.49 -11.12
CA THR A 49 -21.29 2.20 -11.90
C THR A 49 -22.34 3.29 -11.69
N GLN A 50 -23.35 3.34 -12.55
CA GLN A 50 -24.45 4.32 -12.44
C GLN A 50 -25.20 4.23 -11.11
N ASP A 51 -25.19 3.06 -10.48
CA ASP A 51 -25.80 2.80 -9.17
C ASP A 51 -24.87 3.15 -7.99
N GLY A 52 -23.71 3.74 -8.24
CA GLY A 52 -22.72 4.13 -7.22
C GLY A 52 -21.85 2.98 -6.68
N THR A 53 -21.98 1.77 -7.24
CA THR A 53 -21.14 0.62 -6.84
C THR A 53 -19.76 0.72 -7.51
N ILE A 54 -18.69 0.48 -6.74
CA ILE A 54 -17.31 0.49 -7.22
C ILE A 54 -16.88 -0.94 -7.56
N GLU A 55 -16.59 -1.20 -8.82
CA GLU A 55 -16.16 -2.51 -9.31
C GLU A 55 -14.75 -2.47 -9.91
N PRO A 56 -13.94 -3.54 -9.79
CA PRO A 56 -12.63 -3.60 -10.43
C PRO A 56 -12.73 -3.40 -11.95
N PHE A 57 -11.98 -2.44 -12.47
CA PHE A 57 -11.90 -2.19 -13.89
C PHE A 57 -10.93 -3.16 -14.56
N VAL A 58 -11.46 -4.05 -15.38
CA VAL A 58 -10.67 -4.93 -16.24
C VAL A 58 -10.74 -4.39 -17.66
N PHE A 59 -9.63 -3.90 -18.19
CA PHE A 59 -9.56 -3.49 -19.60
C PHE A 59 -9.68 -4.73 -20.48
N SER A 60 -10.88 -4.99 -21.00
CA SER A 60 -11.06 -5.97 -22.07
C SER A 60 -10.68 -5.29 -23.38
N GLY A 61 -9.44 -5.49 -23.84
CA GLY A 61 -8.85 -4.85 -25.01
C GLY A 61 -9.51 -5.22 -26.34
N ARG A 62 -10.80 -4.92 -26.51
CA ARG A 62 -11.43 -4.84 -27.82
C ARG A 62 -11.04 -3.48 -28.40
N GLU A 63 -9.82 -3.40 -28.91
CA GLU A 63 -9.42 -2.36 -29.85
C GLU A 63 -10.34 -2.47 -31.07
N THR A 64 -11.47 -1.77 -31.06
CA THR A 64 -12.08 -1.36 -32.32
C THR A 64 -11.11 -0.34 -32.92
N THR A 65 -10.31 -0.79 -33.89
CA THR A 65 -9.56 0.08 -34.81
C THR A 65 -10.56 0.96 -35.55
N VAL A 66 -11.02 2.03 -34.91
CA VAL A 66 -11.78 3.09 -35.57
C VAL A 66 -10.73 3.98 -36.22
N THR A 67 -10.43 3.68 -37.48
CA THR A 67 -9.74 4.59 -38.38
C THR A 67 -10.62 5.82 -38.60
N GLY A 68 -10.60 6.76 -37.63
CA GLY A 68 -11.41 7.97 -37.65
C GLY A 68 -10.68 9.07 -36.90
N ARG A 69 -10.20 10.06 -37.64
CA ARG A 69 -9.51 11.24 -37.09
C ARG A 69 -10.40 11.90 -36.02
N GLY A 70 -9.91 12.00 -34.79
CA GLY A 70 -10.42 12.97 -33.81
C GLY A 70 -11.35 12.47 -32.70
N GLN A 71 -11.52 11.16 -32.49
CA GLN A 71 -12.22 10.68 -31.30
C GLN A 71 -11.25 10.52 -30.14
N GLN A 72 -11.28 11.46 -29.19
CA GLN A 72 -10.70 11.22 -27.87
C GLN A 72 -11.41 9.99 -27.28
N GLU A 73 -10.62 8.97 -26.97
CA GLU A 73 -11.09 7.76 -26.29
C GLU A 73 -11.75 8.17 -24.97
N ILE A 74 -13.08 8.08 -24.89
CA ILE A 74 -13.83 8.38 -23.67
C ILE A 74 -13.48 7.29 -22.66
N ARG A 75 -12.55 7.61 -21.74
CA ARG A 75 -12.21 6.70 -20.65
C ARG A 75 -13.25 6.82 -19.55
N PRO A 76 -13.84 5.70 -19.09
CA PRO A 76 -14.76 5.74 -17.96
C PRO A 76 -14.07 6.32 -16.73
N HIS A 77 -14.85 6.96 -15.87
CA HIS A 77 -14.41 7.62 -14.64
C HIS A 77 -13.72 6.60 -13.72
N GLY A 78 -12.39 6.52 -13.83
CA GLY A 78 -11.59 5.51 -13.14
C GLY A 78 -11.09 6.00 -11.78
N LEU A 79 -11.25 5.15 -10.76
CA LEU A 79 -10.62 5.27 -9.45
C LEU A 79 -9.46 4.27 -9.42
N GLY A 80 -8.23 4.74 -9.24
CA GLY A 80 -7.06 3.89 -9.06
C GLY A 80 -6.60 3.90 -7.60
N THR A 81 -6.19 2.75 -7.08
CA THR A 81 -5.40 2.68 -5.84
C THR A 81 -4.06 2.03 -6.12
N PHE A 82 -3.02 2.47 -5.42
CA PHE A 82 -1.69 1.89 -5.55
C PHE A 82 -0.92 1.91 -4.23
N LEU A 83 -0.04 0.94 -4.05
CA LEU A 83 0.81 0.85 -2.86
C LEU A 83 1.97 1.86 -2.94
N LYS A 84 2.17 2.64 -1.89
CA LYS A 84 3.30 3.57 -1.75
C LYS A 84 4.45 2.86 -1.03
N VAL A 85 5.48 2.45 -1.76
CA VAL A 85 6.69 1.83 -1.20
C VAL A 85 7.93 2.36 -1.89
N GLY A 86 8.95 2.71 -1.11
CA GLY A 86 10.21 3.26 -1.61
C GLY A 86 10.15 4.77 -1.78
N VAL A 87 10.79 5.29 -2.82
CA VAL A 87 10.82 6.73 -3.13
C VAL A 87 9.88 6.98 -4.32
N PRO A 88 8.62 7.39 -4.10
CA PRO A 88 7.66 7.63 -5.17
C PRO A 88 7.85 9.00 -5.84
N CYS A 89 8.67 9.90 -5.27
CA CYS A 89 8.93 11.25 -5.77
C CYS A 89 10.41 11.63 -5.58
N ASN A 90 11.00 12.31 -6.58
CA ASN A 90 12.41 12.70 -6.57
C ASN A 90 12.79 13.67 -5.41
N ASP A 91 11.81 14.37 -4.83
CA ASP A 91 12.02 15.33 -3.73
C ASP A 91 11.85 14.70 -2.33
N GLN A 92 11.51 13.41 -2.23
CA GLN A 92 11.31 12.75 -0.94
C GLN A 92 12.67 12.41 -0.30
N LYS A 93 12.92 12.93 0.92
CA LYS A 93 14.18 12.70 1.66
C LYS A 93 14.35 11.27 2.19
N HIS A 94 13.24 10.60 2.52
CA HIS A 94 13.25 9.26 3.10
C HIS A 94 12.22 8.36 2.40
N PRO A 95 12.55 7.10 2.08
CA PRO A 95 11.62 6.19 1.43
C PRO A 95 10.46 5.82 2.37
N THR A 96 9.25 5.69 1.82
CA THR A 96 8.08 5.14 2.52
C THR A 96 8.23 3.62 2.65
N PRO A 97 8.34 3.06 3.88
CA PRO A 97 8.54 1.62 4.06
C PRO A 97 7.22 0.86 4.13
N PHE A 98 7.23 -0.38 3.65
CA PHE A 98 6.26 -1.41 4.00
C PHE A 98 6.76 -2.12 5.27
N VAL A 99 5.97 -2.08 6.35
CA VAL A 99 6.40 -2.54 7.68
C VAL A 99 5.75 -3.87 8.03
N ILE A 100 6.57 -4.81 8.47
CA ILE A 100 6.11 -6.08 9.06
C ILE A 100 6.65 -6.14 10.49
N ASP A 101 5.74 -6.29 11.44
CA ASP A 101 6.03 -6.49 12.86
C ASP A 101 5.58 -7.89 13.26
N TRP A 102 6.49 -8.67 13.85
CA TRP A 102 6.19 -10.00 14.37
C TRP A 102 6.56 -10.11 15.84
N LEU A 103 5.57 -10.51 16.65
CA LEU A 103 5.74 -10.85 18.06
C LEU A 103 5.34 -12.33 18.25
N PRO A 104 6.29 -13.28 18.32
CA PRO A 104 5.98 -14.71 18.30
C PRO A 104 5.26 -15.23 19.56
N ASN A 105 5.43 -14.57 20.71
CA ASN A 105 5.14 -15.18 22.01
C ASN A 105 4.12 -14.40 22.84
N ILE A 106 3.11 -13.78 22.20
CA ILE A 106 2.08 -13.05 22.94
C ILE A 106 1.23 -13.99 23.82
N LEU A 107 1.03 -15.24 23.40
CA LEU A 107 0.44 -16.29 24.23
C LEU A 107 1.34 -17.53 24.26
N PRO A 108 2.31 -17.62 25.19
CA PRO A 108 3.34 -18.66 25.18
C PRO A 108 2.78 -20.09 25.31
N ARG A 109 1.70 -20.29 26.07
CA ARG A 109 1.09 -21.62 26.26
C ARG A 109 0.43 -22.15 24.98
N SER A 110 -0.08 -21.25 24.16
CA SER A 110 -0.79 -21.60 22.92
C SER A 110 0.11 -21.49 21.68
N GLN A 111 1.37 -21.07 21.86
CA GLN A 111 2.33 -20.81 20.76
C GLN A 111 1.76 -19.85 19.71
N MET A 112 1.01 -18.83 20.16
CA MET A 112 0.42 -17.82 19.29
C MET A 112 1.23 -16.53 19.36
N GLY A 113 1.47 -15.96 18.18
CA GLY A 113 2.06 -14.64 18.00
C GLY A 113 1.13 -13.66 17.30
N GLU A 114 1.55 -12.40 17.24
CA GLU A 114 0.87 -11.33 16.52
C GLU A 114 1.73 -10.89 15.33
N LEU A 115 1.13 -10.88 14.15
CA LEU A 115 1.68 -10.30 12.94
C LEU A 115 0.93 -9.00 12.64
N ARG A 116 1.66 -7.89 12.58
CA ARG A 116 1.12 -6.59 12.17
C ARG A 116 1.79 -6.13 10.89
N ILE A 117 0.96 -5.77 9.91
CA ILE A 117 1.40 -5.25 8.61
C ILE A 117 0.96 -3.79 8.53
N GLN A 118 1.87 -2.90 8.14
CA GLN A 118 1.56 -1.48 7.92
C GLN A 118 2.10 -1.03 6.58
N PHE A 119 1.29 -0.29 5.85
CA PHE A 119 1.66 0.27 4.55
C PHE A 119 0.84 1.51 4.26
N GLU A 120 1.33 2.31 3.32
CA GLU A 120 0.60 3.45 2.78
C GLU A 120 0.12 3.14 1.36
N PHE A 121 -0.98 3.77 0.98
CA PHE A 121 -1.51 3.69 -0.38
C PHE A 121 -1.90 5.09 -0.89
N GLY A 122 -1.95 5.21 -2.21
CA GLY A 122 -2.40 6.42 -2.90
C GLY A 122 -3.63 6.15 -3.74
N HIS A 123 -4.30 7.24 -4.11
CA HIS A 123 -5.43 7.24 -5.03
C HIS A 123 -5.06 7.98 -6.32
N GLN A 124 -5.63 7.54 -7.43
CA GLN A 124 -5.51 8.17 -8.73
C GLN A 124 -6.92 8.37 -9.28
N ARG A 125 -7.29 9.60 -9.61
CA ARG A 125 -8.57 9.90 -10.26
C ARG A 125 -8.30 10.52 -11.62
N TYR A 126 -9.02 10.10 -12.65
CA TYR A 126 -8.97 10.73 -14.00
C TYR A 126 -7.58 10.76 -14.65
N GLY A 127 -6.73 9.75 -14.40
CA GLY A 127 -5.36 9.75 -14.91
C GLY A 127 -4.42 10.75 -14.21
N HIS A 128 -4.94 11.65 -13.37
CA HIS A 128 -4.16 12.47 -12.46
C HIS A 128 -3.92 11.67 -11.17
N VAL A 129 -2.66 11.28 -10.93
CA VAL A 129 -2.25 10.82 -9.59
C VAL A 129 -2.56 11.98 -8.65
N GLU A 130 -3.39 11.77 -7.63
CA GLU A 130 -3.55 12.80 -6.59
C GLU A 130 -2.16 13.01 -5.99
N GLN A 131 -1.51 14.10 -6.39
CA GLN A 131 -0.20 14.53 -5.92
C GLN A 131 -0.32 15.06 -4.48
N GLU A 132 -0.82 14.24 -3.56
CA GLU A 132 -0.50 14.43 -2.14
C GLU A 132 0.98 14.14 -1.86
N LEU A 133 1.71 13.63 -2.87
CA LEU A 133 3.12 13.26 -2.81
C LEU A 133 4.13 14.41 -2.69
N CYS A 134 3.72 15.70 -2.70
CA CYS A 134 4.67 16.82 -2.57
C CYS A 134 4.17 18.06 -1.79
N ALA A 135 2.90 18.14 -1.40
CA ALA A 135 2.35 19.38 -0.83
C ALA A 135 2.73 19.64 0.64
N GLU A 136 3.13 18.61 1.40
CA GLU A 136 3.38 18.76 2.84
C GLU A 136 4.78 19.33 3.18
N SER A 137 5.69 19.43 2.21
CA SER A 137 6.99 20.08 2.41
C SER A 137 6.95 21.61 2.21
N ARG A 138 5.80 22.19 1.81
CA ARG A 138 5.61 23.64 1.68
C ARG A 138 4.92 24.30 2.87
N ALA A 139 4.30 23.55 3.77
CA ALA A 139 3.50 24.11 4.87
C ALA A 139 4.24 24.25 6.22
N SER A 140 5.49 23.79 6.34
CA SER A 140 6.28 23.93 7.58
C SER A 140 7.42 24.96 7.50
N GLY A 141 7.35 25.88 6.53
CA GLY A 141 8.33 26.93 6.31
C GLY A 141 7.72 28.33 6.36
N LEU A 142 7.08 28.68 7.49
CA LEU A 142 6.88 30.06 7.94
C LEU A 142 7.10 30.13 9.45
#